data_AF-S4PIR4-F1
#
_entry.id   AF-S4PIR4-F1
#
_cell.length_a   1.000
_cell.length_b   1.000
_cell.length_c   1.000
_cell.angle_alpha   90.00
_cell.angle_beta   90.00
_cell.angle_gamma   90.00
#
_symmetry.space_group_name_H-M   'P 1'
#
loop_
_entity.id
_entity.type
_entity.pdbx_description
1 polymer ?
#
loop_
_entity_poly.entity_id
_entity_poly.type
_entity_poly.pdbx_seq_one_letter_code
_entity_poly.pdbx_strand_id
1 'polypeptide(L)' 'MRVLCEETERIAREIGAGALRMDTTSAFSALAAERLKYKKVYGLFYADLPYAPHPDPPHLEASVYLKELN' A
#
# COMPACT_ATOMS: atom_id res chain seq x y z
N MET A 1 -2.60 5.58 10.11
CA MET A 1 -1.64 5.38 8.99
C MET A 1 -0.71 6.55 8.78
N ARG A 2 -1.16 7.81 8.68
CA ARG A 2 -0.31 8.98 8.34
C ARG A 2 1.02 9.06 9.12
N VAL A 3 0.96 9.24 10.45
CA VAL A 3 2.16 9.46 11.29
C VAL A 3 3.16 8.29 11.19
N LEU A 4 2.68 7.04 11.20
CA LEU A 4 3.56 5.88 11.09
C LEU A 4 4.26 5.79 9.72
N CYS A 5 3.57 6.16 8.65
CA CYS A 5 4.15 6.17 7.31
C CYS A 5 5.17 7.31 7.15
N GLU A 6 4.93 8.47 7.76
CA GLU A 6 5.88 9.59 7.79
C GLU A 6 7.17 9.20 8.54
N GLU A 7 7.06 8.56 9.71
CA GLU A 7 8.23 8.05 10.44
C GLU A 7 8.95 6.93 9.70
N THR A 8 8.22 6.04 9.03
CA THR A 8 8.82 4.99 8.20
C THR A 8 9.62 5.60 7.05
N GLU A 9 9.09 6.64 6.41
CA GLU A 9 9.79 7.37 5.35
C GLU A 9 11.05 8.07 5.87
N ARG A 10 10.99 8.70 7.04
CA ARG A 10 12.17 9.30 7.68
C ARG A 10 13.27 8.27 7.90
N ILE A 11 12.94 7.13 8.54
CA ILE A 11 13.90 6.05 8.82
C ILE A 11 14.46 5.48 7.52
N ALA A 12 13.62 5.26 6.51
CA ALA A 12 14.04 4.72 5.23
C ALA A 12 15.03 5.64 4.49
N ARG A 13 14.82 6.96 4.56
CA ARG A 13 15.78 7.94 4.03
C ARG A 13 17.10 7.93 4.81
N GLU A 14 17.05 7.80 6.13
CA GLU A 14 18.25 7.75 6.98
C GLU A 14 19.15 6.54 6.67
N ILE A 15 18.57 5.41 6.28
CA ILE A 15 19.33 4.21 5.89
C ILE A 15 19.73 4.19 4.41
N GLY A 16 19.41 5.24 3.64
CA GLY A 16 19.71 5.31 2.20
C GLY A 16 18.85 4.38 1.33
N ALA A 17 17.62 4.05 1.75
CA ALA A 17 16.70 3.28 0.91
C ALA A 17 16.25 4.11 -0.30
N GLY A 18 16.17 3.48 -1.47
CA GLY A 18 15.72 4.15 -2.71
C GLY A 18 14.20 4.18 -2.89
N ALA A 19 13.45 3.32 -2.20
CA ALA A 19 12.00 3.26 -2.31
C ALA A 19 11.34 2.58 -1.09
N LEU A 20 10.04 2.82 -0.92
CA LEU A 20 9.15 2.11 -0.01
C LEU A 20 8.10 1.32 -0.78
N ARG A 21 7.85 0.10 -0.34
CA ARG A 21 6.75 -0.75 -0.81
C ARG A 21 5.70 -0.92 0.27
N MET A 22 4.43 -0.81 -0.10
CA MET A 22 3.29 -1.04 0.78
C MET A 22 2.29 -1.98 0.11
N ASP A 23 2.08 -3.14 0.73
CA ASP A 23 1.06 -4.09 0.32
C ASP A 23 -0.22 -3.80 1.13
N THR A 24 -1.31 -3.48 0.44
CA THR A 24 -2.57 -3.07 1.05
C THR A 24 -3.65 -4.09 0.73
N THR A 25 -4.24 -4.68 1.77
CA THR A 25 -5.37 -5.61 1.67
C THR A 25 -6.72 -4.96 1.99
N SER A 26 -6.72 -3.67 2.33
CA SER A 26 -7.91 -2.92 2.71
C SER A 26 -8.05 -1.65 1.87
N ALA A 27 -9.29 -1.26 1.53
CA ALA A 27 -9.57 0.01 0.87
C ALA A 27 -9.05 1.22 1.66
N PHE A 28 -9.01 1.15 2.99
CA PHE A 28 -8.53 2.25 3.83
C PHE A 28 -7.01 2.46 3.74
N SER A 29 -6.25 1.36 3.76
CA SER A 29 -4.80 1.44 3.59
C SER A 29 -4.40 1.79 2.16
N ALA A 30 -5.13 1.30 1.16
CA ALA A 30 -4.97 1.72 -0.24
C ALA A 30 -5.20 3.23 -0.42
N LEU A 31 -6.31 3.75 0.10
CA LEU A 31 -6.61 5.19 0.07
C LEU A 31 -5.56 6.01 0.83
N ALA A 32 -5.05 5.50 1.95
CA ALA A 32 -3.96 6.16 2.69
C ALA A 32 -2.66 6.20 1.87
N ALA A 33 -2.29 5.11 1.18
CA ALA A 33 -1.12 5.06 0.30
C ALA A 33 -1.21 6.11 -0.82
N GLU A 34 -2.38 6.24 -1.45
CA GLU A 34 -2.65 7.24 -2.49
C GLU A 34 -2.52 8.67 -1.96
N ARG A 35 -3.10 8.95 -0.78
CA ARG A 35 -2.97 10.25 -0.11
C ARG A 35 -1.51 10.61 0.18
N LEU A 36 -0.69 9.61 0.52
CA LEU A 36 0.74 9.74 0.80
C LEU A 36 1.63 9.70 -0.45
N LYS A 37 1.02 9.76 -1.64
CA LYS A 37 1.70 9.83 -2.95
C LYS A 37 2.50 8.58 -3.31
N TYR A 38 2.12 7.42 -2.78
CA TYR A 38 2.57 6.16 -3.35
C TYR A 38 1.85 5.93 -4.69
N LYS A 39 2.54 5.30 -5.63
CA LYS A 39 1.99 4.87 -6.91
C LYS A 39 1.56 3.41 -6.80
N LYS A 40 0.33 3.11 -7.20
CA LYS A 40 -0.11 1.71 -7.35
C LYS A 40 0.65 1.08 -8.52
N VAL A 41 1.31 -0.04 -8.28
CA VAL A 41 2.10 -0.76 -9.30
C VAL A 41 1.54 -2.14 -9.61
N TYR A 42 0.70 -2.66 -8.72
CA TYR A 42 -0.02 -3.92 -8.93
C TYR A 42 -1.35 -3.89 -8.17
N GLY A 43 -2.33 -4.65 -8.68
CA GLY A 43 -3.65 -4.78 -8.10
C GLY A 43 -4.30 -6.09 -8.54
N LEU A 44 -5.08 -6.71 -7.65
CA LEU A 44 -5.81 -7.93 -7.90
C LEU A 44 -7.11 -7.97 -7.11
N PHE A 45 -8.24 -8.18 -7.78
CA PHE A 45 -9.52 -8.28 -7.13
C PHE A 45 -9.64 -9.62 -6.40
N TYR A 46 -10.23 -9.61 -5.20
CA TYR A 46 -10.47 -10.86 -4.47
C TYR A 46 -11.42 -11.78 -5.24
N ALA A 47 -12.35 -11.23 -6.03
CA ALA A 47 -13.24 -11.98 -6.91
C ALA A 47 -12.48 -12.87 -7.93
N ASP A 48 -11.26 -12.48 -8.31
CA ASP A 48 -10.42 -13.24 -9.25
C ASP A 48 -9.58 -14.33 -8.54
N LEU A 49 -9.69 -14.43 -7.21
CA LEU A 49 -8.95 -15.37 -6.37
C LEU A 49 -9.91 -16.37 -5.70
N PRO A 50 -10.24 -17.50 -6.35
CA PRO A 50 -11.22 -18.45 -5.81
C PRO A 50 -10.76 -19.17 -4.54
N TYR A 51 -9.46 -19.18 -4.26
CA TYR A 51 -8.85 -19.82 -3.09
C TYR A 51 -8.57 -18.85 -1.93
N ALA A 52 -8.79 -17.54 -2.12
CA ALA A 52 -8.49 -16.52 -1.12
C ALA A 52 -9.75 -16.07 -0.37
N PRO A 53 -9.62 -15.46 0.82
CA PRO A 53 -10.74 -14.81 1.49
C PRO A 53 -11.35 -13.71 0.63
N HIS A 54 -12.69 -13.61 0.63
CA HIS A 54 -13.45 -12.55 -0.04
C HIS A 54 -14.03 -11.63 1.03
N PRO A 55 -13.28 -10.60 1.46
CA PRO A 55 -13.75 -9.71 2.51
C PRO A 55 -14.91 -8.84 2.04
N ASP A 56 -15.70 -8.36 2.99
CA ASP A 56 -16.86 -7.52 2.71
C ASP A 56 -16.45 -6.16 2.10
N PRO A 57 -17.34 -5.52 1.33
CA PRO A 57 -17.15 -4.14 0.90
C PRO A 57 -16.79 -3.21 2.07
N PRO A 58 -15.89 -2.24 1.89
CA PRO A 58 -15.29 -1.79 0.63
C PRO A 58 -14.02 -2.55 0.20
N HIS A 59 -13.67 -3.67 0.83
CA HIS A 59 -12.40 -4.38 0.60
C HIS A 59 -12.47 -5.28 -0.65
N LEU A 60 -12.37 -4.69 -1.84
CA LEU A 60 -12.55 -5.43 -3.10
C LEU A 60 -11.24 -5.97 -3.70
N GLU A 61 -10.11 -5.37 -3.34
CA GLU A 61 -8.85 -5.57 -4.03
C GLU A 61 -7.66 -5.58 -3.06
N ALA A 62 -6.69 -6.45 -3.32
CA ALA A 62 -5.36 -6.36 -2.78
C ALA A 62 -4.47 -5.58 -3.76
N SER A 63 -3.69 -4.61 -3.26
CA SER A 63 -2.89 -3.72 -4.09
C SER A 63 -1.47 -3.57 -3.55
N VAL A 64 -0.51 -3.36 -4.46
CA VAL A 64 0.88 -3.05 -4.12
C VAL A 64 1.18 -1.62 -4.57
N TYR A 65 1.73 -0.85 -3.64
CA TYR A 65 2.08 0.55 -3.81
C TYR A 65 3.58 0.75 -3.65
N LEU A 66 4.19 1.59 -4.49
CA LEU A 66 5.60 1.99 -4.40
C LEU A 66 5.73 3.50 -4.31
N LYS A 67 6.66 3.98 -3.49
CA LYS A 67 7.07 5.39 -3.43
C LYS A 67 8.59 5.46 -3.50
N GLU A 68 9.10 6.17 -4.50
CA GLU A 68 10.53 6.47 -4.60
C GLU A 68 10.92 7.48 -3.50
N LEU A 69 12.09 7.25 -2.91
CA LEU A 69 12.69 8.10 -1.88
C LEU A 69 13.89 8.86 -2.47
N ASN A 70 13.67 9.51 -3.60
CA ASN A 70 14.67 10.43 -4.17
C ASN A 70 14.80 11.69 -3.30
#